data_AF-A0A2Z5G9M7-F1
#
_entry.id   AF-A0A2Z5G9M7-F1
#
_cell.length_a   1.000
_cell.length_b   1.000
_cell.length_c   1.000
_cell.angle_alpha   90.00
_cell.angle_beta   90.00
_cell.angle_gamma   90.00
#
_symmetry.space_group_name_H-M   'P 1'
#
loop_
_entity.id
_entity.type
_entity.pdbx_description
1 polymer ?
#
loop_
_entity_poly.entity_id
_entity_poly.type
_entity_poly.pdbx_seq_one_letter_code
_entity_poly.pdbx_strand_id
1 'polypeptide(L)'
;MTWAAVTTEDFLYIEDGQVLTRKLFLEQLKEDGYTPLIIRTFEVQRIGTTAMVLHLDDVPTRPLRDRRNSHLLFSETWQLTGRVWKLRRVDITRLRVDPPAITLSREQLDDITGTYRASGETCTIRREDNRILVYRTGQPTQEWKAESRDLFFAPGDARSRKIFWRSQDGRVTGFADRDESSEVDWERQLTPSATIAPER
;
A
#
# COMPACT_ATOMS: atom_id res chain seq x y z
N MET A 1 33.86 9.03 6.46
CA MET A 1 32.51 8.70 5.92
C MET A 1 31.62 9.93 5.99
N THR A 2 31.00 10.33 4.88
CA THR A 2 30.14 11.53 4.75
C THR A 2 29.03 11.59 5.79
N TRP A 3 28.37 10.46 6.09
CA TRP A 3 27.30 10.35 7.10
C TRP A 3 27.72 10.77 8.51
N ALA A 4 28.94 10.41 8.94
CA ALA A 4 29.43 10.77 10.27
C ALA A 4 29.61 12.30 10.43
N ALA A 5 29.93 13.01 9.33
CA ALA A 5 30.15 14.46 9.35
C ALA A 5 28.84 15.25 9.33
N VAL A 6 27.81 14.73 8.66
CA VAL A 6 26.53 15.43 8.47
C VAL A 6 25.50 15.15 9.57
N THR A 7 25.75 14.20 10.47
CA THR A 7 24.83 13.84 11.57
C THR A 7 25.20 14.51 12.90
N THR A 8 24.22 14.81 13.73
CA THR A 8 24.43 15.19 15.15
C THR A 8 24.75 13.96 16.00
N GLU A 9 25.35 14.13 17.17
CA GLU A 9 25.69 12.98 18.05
C GLU A 9 24.45 12.20 18.52
N ASP A 10 23.32 12.88 18.67
CA ASP A 10 22.02 12.33 19.04
C ASP A 10 21.16 11.92 17.84
N PHE A 11 21.77 11.74 16.66
CA PHE A 11 21.06 11.37 15.45
C PHE A 11 20.29 10.05 15.57
N LEU A 12 19.08 10.04 15.04
CA LEU A 12 18.21 8.86 14.90
C LEU A 12 17.90 8.58 13.43
N TYR A 13 18.10 7.33 13.04
CA TYR A 13 17.62 6.79 11.77
C TYR A 13 16.39 5.94 12.04
N ILE A 14 15.31 6.18 11.30
CA ILE A 14 14.06 5.42 11.39
C ILE A 14 13.71 4.93 9.99
N GLU A 15 13.46 3.63 9.86
CA GLU A 15 12.95 3.05 8.62
C GLU A 15 11.94 1.96 8.95
N ASP A 16 10.73 2.09 8.42
CA ASP A 16 9.62 1.14 8.58
C ASP A 16 9.41 0.67 10.05
N GLY A 17 9.55 1.62 11.00
CA GLY A 17 9.37 1.40 12.44
C GLY A 17 10.62 0.90 13.19
N GLN A 18 11.70 0.55 12.50
CA GLN A 18 12.99 0.27 13.14
C GLN A 18 13.70 1.57 13.49
N VAL A 19 14.32 1.63 14.67
CA VAL A 19 15.04 2.82 15.14
C VAL A 19 16.49 2.45 15.40
N LEU A 20 17.41 3.15 14.74
CA LEU A 20 18.85 3.03 14.95
C LEU A 20 19.42 4.33 15.52
N THR A 21 20.29 4.18 16.52
CA THR A 21 21.14 5.28 16.98
C THR A 21 22.23 5.56 15.94
N ARG A 22 22.82 6.75 15.99
CA ARG A 22 23.98 7.10 15.15
C ARG A 22 25.07 6.04 15.13
N LYS A 23 25.47 5.52 16.29
CA LYS A 23 26.53 4.50 16.38
C LYS A 23 26.17 3.27 15.56
N LEU A 24 24.99 2.69 15.79
CA LEU A 24 24.53 1.49 15.10
C LEU A 24 24.33 1.74 13.61
N PHE A 25 23.77 2.89 13.23
CA PHE A 25 23.62 3.27 11.84
C PHE A 25 24.98 3.33 11.12
N LEU A 26 25.97 4.01 11.70
CA LEU A 26 27.30 4.14 11.10
C LEU A 26 28.05 2.80 11.01
N GLU A 27 27.85 1.89 11.97
CA GLU A 27 28.41 0.53 11.93
C GLU A 27 27.78 -0.34 10.84
N GLN A 28 26.50 -0.10 10.52
CA GLN A 28 25.74 -0.86 9.52
C GLN A 28 25.85 -0.30 8.11
N LEU A 29 26.35 0.92 7.93
CA LEU A 29 26.58 1.51 6.61
C LEU A 29 27.51 0.63 5.77
N LYS A 30 26.93 -0.06 4.80
CA LYS A 30 27.66 -0.77 3.75
C LYS A 30 27.64 0.08 2.50
N GLU A 31 28.80 0.29 1.89
CA GLU A 31 28.86 0.82 0.53
C GLU A 31 28.17 -0.17 -0.41
N ASP A 32 27.10 0.26 -1.07
CA ASP A 32 26.19 -0.62 -1.81
C ASP A 32 26.25 -0.43 -3.34
N GLY A 33 27.25 0.29 -3.85
CA GLY A 33 27.41 0.55 -5.28
C GLY A 33 26.30 1.49 -5.78
N TYR A 34 26.53 2.79 -5.65
CA TYR A 34 25.51 3.83 -5.79
C TYR A 34 24.87 3.86 -7.19
N THR A 35 23.56 3.65 -7.24
CA THR A 35 22.70 4.46 -8.12
C THR A 35 21.97 5.45 -7.22
N PRO A 36 22.11 6.77 -7.44
CA PRO A 36 21.49 7.76 -6.57
C PRO A 36 19.97 7.62 -6.58
N LEU A 37 19.35 7.96 -5.44
CA LEU A 37 17.91 8.15 -5.39
C LEU A 37 17.51 9.32 -6.31
N ILE A 38 16.30 9.24 -6.86
CA ILE A 38 15.74 10.31 -7.68
C ILE A 38 14.73 11.07 -6.84
N ILE A 39 15.11 12.26 -6.35
CA ILE A 39 14.21 13.15 -5.61
C ILE A 39 13.13 13.67 -6.56
N ARG A 40 11.87 13.39 -6.25
CA ARG A 40 10.67 13.74 -7.02
C ARG A 40 10.05 15.05 -6.55
N THR A 41 9.97 15.21 -5.24
CA THR A 41 9.49 16.43 -4.58
C THR A 41 10.46 16.79 -3.47
N PHE A 42 10.57 18.07 -3.16
CA PHE A 42 11.40 18.55 -2.07
C PHE A 42 10.76 19.78 -1.46
N GLU A 43 10.47 19.71 -0.17
CA GLU A 43 9.92 20.80 0.61
C GLU A 43 10.77 21.00 1.85
N VAL A 44 11.02 22.27 2.19
CA VAL A 44 11.75 22.64 3.40
C VAL A 44 11.02 23.74 4.14
N GLN A 45 10.85 23.56 5.43
CA GLN A 45 10.35 24.58 6.34
C GLN A 45 11.40 24.85 7.42
N ARG A 46 11.93 26.07 7.43
CA ARG A 46 12.89 26.50 8.45
C ARG A 46 12.16 27.20 9.59
N ILE A 47 12.46 26.76 10.81
CA ILE A 47 11.93 27.32 12.05
C ILE A 47 13.14 27.63 12.96
N GLY A 48 13.59 28.89 12.94
CA GLY A 48 14.76 29.33 13.69
C GLY A 48 16.05 28.62 13.24
N THR A 49 16.61 27.82 14.15
CA THR A 49 17.81 26.99 13.92
C THR A 49 17.47 25.54 13.54
N THR A 50 16.20 25.22 13.35
CA THR A 50 15.73 23.91 12.90
C THR A 50 15.20 24.02 11.47
N ALA A 51 15.36 22.97 10.67
CA ALA A 51 14.67 22.83 9.39
C ALA A 51 14.03 21.44 9.32
N MET A 52 12.77 21.41 8.92
CA MET A 52 12.06 20.19 8.57
C MET A 52 12.10 20.05 7.06
N VAL A 53 12.51 18.89 6.57
CA VAL A 53 12.56 18.59 5.13
C VAL A 53 11.67 17.39 4.87
N LEU A 54 10.86 17.49 3.82
CA LEU A 54 10.04 16.40 3.32
C LEU A 54 10.38 16.20 1.85
N HIS A 55 10.69 14.97 1.45
CA HIS A 55 10.93 14.65 0.06
C HIS A 55 10.45 13.25 -0.30
N LEU A 56 9.99 13.11 -1.55
CA LEU A 56 9.63 11.82 -2.14
C LEU A 56 10.74 11.37 -3.07
N ASP A 57 11.18 10.14 -2.93
CA ASP A 57 12.30 9.59 -3.69
C ASP A 57 11.91 8.30 -4.40
N ASP A 58 12.37 8.16 -5.64
CA ASP A 58 12.33 6.89 -6.36
C ASP A 58 13.67 6.16 -6.20
N VAL A 59 13.61 4.87 -5.87
CA VAL A 59 14.77 3.97 -5.89
C VAL A 59 14.85 3.36 -7.30
N PRO A 60 15.88 3.71 -8.10
CA PRO A 60 16.03 3.16 -9.43
C PRO A 60 16.34 1.66 -9.36
N THR A 61 15.97 0.94 -10.42
CA THR A 61 16.27 -0.50 -10.57
C THR A 61 17.77 -0.75 -10.46
N ARG A 62 18.16 -1.74 -9.64
CA ARG A 62 19.57 -2.12 -9.45
C ARG A 62 19.81 -3.47 -10.14
N PRO A 63 20.43 -3.50 -11.34
CA PRO A 63 20.48 -4.69 -12.20
C PRO A 63 21.06 -5.96 -11.54
N LEU A 64 21.87 -5.82 -10.50
CA LEU A 64 22.58 -6.91 -9.82
C LEU A 64 22.04 -7.27 -8.42
N ARG A 65 20.97 -6.61 -7.93
CA ARG A 65 20.45 -6.86 -6.58
C ARG A 65 18.94 -7.01 -6.52
N ASP A 66 18.20 -6.12 -7.17
CA ASP A 66 16.74 -6.08 -7.07
C ASP A 66 16.17 -5.21 -8.20
N ARG A 67 15.17 -5.74 -8.93
CA ARG A 67 14.47 -5.03 -10.01
C ARG A 67 13.21 -4.32 -9.52
N ARG A 68 12.89 -4.37 -8.22
CA ARG A 68 11.71 -3.71 -7.66
C ARG A 68 11.94 -2.20 -7.54
N ASN A 69 10.99 -1.41 -8.07
CA ASN A 69 10.97 0.03 -7.88
C ASN A 69 10.49 0.35 -6.46
N SER A 70 11.28 1.16 -5.76
CA SER A 70 10.99 1.79 -4.45
C SER A 70 10.38 3.18 -4.59
N HIS A 71 9.30 3.51 -3.89
CA HIS A 71 8.91 4.89 -3.61
C HIS A 71 9.09 5.13 -2.12
N LEU A 72 9.86 6.14 -1.74
CA LEU A 72 10.21 6.44 -0.36
C LEU A 72 9.71 7.84 0.00
N LEU A 73 9.10 7.97 1.16
CA LEU A 73 8.88 9.27 1.79
C LEU A 73 9.95 9.47 2.85
N PHE A 74 10.73 10.53 2.71
CA PHE A 74 11.69 10.97 3.70
C PHE A 74 11.11 12.14 4.48
N SER A 75 11.17 12.05 5.80
CA SER A 75 10.93 13.14 6.74
C SER A 75 12.18 13.35 7.57
N GLU A 76 12.79 14.52 7.40
CA GLU A 76 14.07 14.83 8.01
C GLU A 76 13.95 16.03 8.94
N THR A 77 14.72 15.99 10.03
CA THR A 77 14.94 17.14 10.90
C THR A 77 16.41 17.50 10.89
N TRP A 78 16.70 18.72 10.47
CA TRP A 78 18.02 19.32 10.45
C TRP A 78 18.14 20.37 11.55
N GLN A 79 19.31 20.45 12.17
CA GLN A 79 19.64 21.41 13.21
C GLN A 79 20.88 22.21 12.79
N LEU A 80 20.80 23.53 12.83
CA LEU A 80 21.95 24.40 12.70
C LEU A 80 22.76 24.31 13.99
N THR A 81 23.95 23.72 13.89
CA THR A 81 24.91 23.56 14.99
C THR A 81 26.14 24.41 14.69
N GLY A 82 26.36 25.44 15.51
CA GLY A 82 27.33 26.49 15.18
C GLY A 82 26.93 27.21 13.89
N ARG A 83 27.59 26.87 12.77
CA ARG A 83 27.33 27.41 11.42
C ARG A 83 27.05 26.34 10.36
N VAL A 84 26.85 25.09 10.78
CA VAL A 84 26.66 23.96 9.87
C VAL A 84 25.35 23.27 10.19
N TRP A 85 24.54 23.05 9.17
CA TRP A 85 23.35 22.21 9.28
C TRP A 85 23.76 20.76 9.41
N LYS A 86 23.22 20.11 10.44
CA LYS A 86 23.42 18.68 10.68
C LYS A 86 22.08 17.98 10.78
N LEU A 87 22.01 16.81 10.18
CA LEU A 87 20.87 15.90 10.24
C LEU A 87 20.76 15.33 11.65
N ARG A 88 19.61 15.53 12.29
CA ARG A 88 19.31 15.06 13.64
C ARG A 88 18.34 13.90 13.65
N ARG A 89 17.48 13.81 12.63
CA ARG A 89 16.59 12.67 12.41
C ARG A 89 16.35 12.48 10.92
N VAL A 90 16.33 11.23 10.49
CA VAL A 90 15.70 10.82 9.24
C VAL A 90 14.68 9.73 9.55
N ASP A 91 13.51 9.86 8.93
CA ASP A 91 12.45 8.86 8.95
C ASP A 91 12.12 8.53 7.51
N ILE A 92 12.25 7.26 7.15
CA ILE A 92 12.04 6.75 5.81
C ILE A 92 10.88 5.77 5.88
N THR A 93 9.84 6.06 5.12
CA THR A 93 8.71 5.16 4.95
C THR A 93 8.67 4.69 3.50
N ARG A 94 8.61 3.36 3.29
CA ARG A 94 8.34 2.82 1.95
C ARG A 94 6.87 3.02 1.61
N LEU A 95 6.60 3.82 0.59
CA LEU A 95 5.26 4.02 0.10
C LEU A 95 4.78 2.78 -0.63
N ARG A 96 3.60 2.31 -0.24
CA ARG A 96 2.87 1.28 -0.95
C ARG A 96 2.22 1.92 -2.16
N VAL A 97 2.52 1.38 -3.34
CA VAL A 97 1.84 1.74 -4.58
C VAL A 97 0.90 0.62 -4.98
N ASP A 98 -0.10 0.98 -5.77
CA ASP A 98 -1.02 0.00 -6.34
C ASP A 98 -0.24 -1.12 -7.05
N PRO A 99 -0.62 -2.38 -6.83
CA PRO A 99 -0.03 -3.47 -7.58
C PRO A 99 -0.43 -3.35 -9.07
N PRO A 100 0.32 -3.98 -9.98
CA PRO A 100 -0.07 -4.02 -11.38
C PRO A 100 -1.44 -4.70 -11.53
N ALA A 101 -2.35 -4.05 -12.25
CA ALA A 101 -3.65 -4.62 -12.56
C ALA A 101 -3.57 -5.55 -13.78
N ILE A 102 -4.32 -6.65 -13.74
CA ILE A 102 -4.54 -7.54 -14.89
C ILE A 102 -5.95 -7.36 -15.44
N THR A 103 -6.13 -7.70 -16.72
CA THR A 103 -7.45 -7.78 -17.34
C THR A 103 -7.99 -9.20 -17.20
N LEU A 104 -9.15 -9.33 -16.55
CA LEU A 104 -9.88 -10.59 -16.47
C LEU A 104 -10.89 -10.71 -17.62
N SER A 105 -11.23 -11.94 -17.98
CA SER A 105 -12.34 -12.21 -18.90
C SER A 105 -13.68 -11.83 -18.26
N ARG A 106 -14.71 -11.62 -19.09
CA ARG A 106 -16.06 -11.29 -18.59
C ARG A 106 -16.61 -12.37 -17.67
N GLU A 107 -16.41 -13.64 -18.00
CA GLU A 107 -16.82 -14.78 -17.18
C GLU A 107 -16.16 -14.74 -15.79
N GLN A 108 -14.85 -14.48 -15.72
CA GLN A 108 -14.14 -14.36 -14.45
C GLN A 108 -14.60 -13.15 -13.62
N LEU A 109 -14.99 -12.06 -14.27
CA LEU A 109 -15.58 -10.91 -13.58
C LEU A 109 -17.00 -11.22 -13.09
N ASP A 110 -17.80 -11.92 -13.90
CA ASP A 110 -19.16 -12.33 -13.55
C ASP A 110 -19.19 -13.27 -12.35
N ASP A 111 -18.21 -14.18 -12.23
CA ASP A 111 -18.04 -15.11 -11.10
C ASP A 111 -18.07 -14.42 -9.74
N ILE A 112 -17.46 -13.23 -9.64
CA ILE A 112 -17.34 -12.50 -8.37
C ILE A 112 -18.48 -11.51 -8.12
N THR A 113 -19.34 -11.27 -9.11
CA THR A 113 -20.50 -10.38 -8.92
C THR A 113 -21.48 -11.00 -7.92
N GLY A 114 -22.25 -10.15 -7.25
CA GLY A 114 -23.26 -10.58 -6.28
C GLY A 114 -23.29 -9.72 -5.03
N THR A 115 -24.05 -10.20 -4.04
CA THR A 115 -24.22 -9.53 -2.76
C THR A 115 -23.49 -10.32 -1.68
N TYR A 116 -22.76 -9.63 -0.82
CA TYR A 116 -21.98 -10.18 0.26
C TYR A 116 -22.38 -9.51 1.58
N ARG A 117 -22.25 -10.22 2.70
CA ARG A 117 -22.51 -9.68 4.05
C ARG A 117 -21.38 -9.97 5.01
N ALA A 118 -21.12 -9.02 5.88
CA ALA A 118 -20.22 -9.13 7.02
C ALA A 118 -20.74 -8.19 8.12
N SER A 119 -20.74 -8.62 9.38
CA SER A 119 -21.02 -7.74 10.53
C SER A 119 -22.27 -6.83 10.42
N GLY A 120 -23.35 -7.34 9.80
CA GLY A 120 -24.59 -6.57 9.57
C GLY A 120 -24.56 -5.62 8.36
N GLU A 121 -23.42 -5.48 7.69
CA GLU A 121 -23.26 -4.69 6.48
C GLU A 121 -23.57 -5.49 5.21
N THR A 122 -23.79 -4.77 4.10
CA THR A 122 -24.02 -5.35 2.77
C THR A 122 -23.07 -4.71 1.77
N CYS A 123 -22.39 -5.56 1.01
CA CYS A 123 -21.51 -5.18 -0.09
C CYS A 123 -22.09 -5.77 -1.38
N THR A 124 -22.38 -4.93 -2.37
CA THR A 124 -22.82 -5.39 -3.70
C THR A 124 -21.70 -5.16 -4.69
N ILE A 125 -21.30 -6.21 -5.39
CA ILE A 125 -20.29 -6.19 -6.44
C ILE A 125 -20.99 -6.36 -7.78
N ARG A 126 -20.80 -5.41 -8.70
CA ARG A 126 -21.38 -5.41 -10.04
C ARG A 126 -20.30 -5.24 -11.09
N ARG A 127 -20.52 -5.87 -12.25
CA ARG A 127 -19.71 -5.62 -13.43
C ARG A 127 -20.34 -4.52 -14.27
N GLU A 128 -19.54 -3.53 -14.66
CA GLU A 128 -19.87 -2.55 -15.70
C GLU A 128 -18.82 -2.66 -16.81
N ASP A 129 -19.23 -3.19 -17.95
CA ASP A 129 -18.35 -3.60 -19.04
C ASP A 129 -17.26 -4.57 -18.57
N ASN A 130 -16.01 -4.09 -18.48
CA ASN A 130 -14.83 -4.82 -18.02
C ASN A 130 -14.33 -4.29 -16.66
N ARG A 131 -15.17 -3.58 -15.91
CA ARG A 131 -14.85 -3.00 -14.59
C ARG A 131 -15.70 -3.65 -13.51
N ILE A 132 -15.17 -3.69 -12.29
CA ILE A 132 -15.91 -4.10 -11.09
C ILE A 132 -16.19 -2.87 -10.25
N LEU A 133 -17.47 -2.58 -10.04
CA LEU A 133 -17.93 -1.54 -9.14
C LEU A 133 -18.49 -2.18 -7.88
N VAL A 134 -18.12 -1.58 -6.76
CA VAL A 134 -18.50 -2.04 -5.43
C VAL A 134 -19.28 -0.97 -4.72
N TYR A 135 -20.39 -1.40 -4.13
CA TYR A 135 -21.33 -0.57 -3.39
C TYR A 135 -21.43 -1.11 -1.98
N ARG A 136 -21.00 -0.33 -1.00
CA ARG A 136 -21.22 -0.60 0.43
C ARG A 136 -22.18 0.45 0.98
N THR A 137 -23.10 0.06 1.85
CA THR A 137 -24.08 0.97 2.44
C THR A 137 -23.36 2.16 3.10
N GLY A 138 -23.72 3.39 2.71
CA GLY A 138 -23.14 4.62 3.26
C GLY A 138 -21.75 4.99 2.74
N GLN A 139 -21.19 4.25 1.77
CA GLN A 139 -19.90 4.54 1.15
C GLN A 139 -20.06 4.96 -0.31
N PRO A 140 -19.18 5.83 -0.85
CA PRO A 140 -19.09 6.07 -2.27
C PRO A 140 -18.86 4.78 -3.05
N THR A 141 -19.37 4.71 -4.28
CA THR A 141 -19.05 3.61 -5.19
C THR A 141 -17.56 3.58 -5.47
N GLN A 142 -16.97 2.39 -5.39
CA GLN A 142 -15.54 2.18 -5.60
C GLN A 142 -15.30 1.20 -6.75
N GLU A 143 -14.32 1.48 -7.61
CA GLU A 143 -13.82 0.50 -8.57
C GLU A 143 -12.80 -0.41 -7.90
N TRP A 144 -12.91 -1.72 -8.12
CA TRP A 144 -11.86 -2.68 -7.78
C TRP A 144 -11.17 -3.19 -9.03
N LYS A 145 -9.84 -3.30 -8.97
CA LYS A 145 -8.99 -3.86 -10.04
C LYS A 145 -8.43 -5.20 -9.60
N ALA A 146 -8.28 -6.11 -10.56
CA ALA A 146 -7.72 -7.43 -10.32
C ALA A 146 -6.19 -7.36 -10.30
N GLU A 147 -5.56 -7.85 -9.25
CA GLU A 147 -4.13 -8.19 -9.22
C GLU A 147 -3.92 -9.63 -9.71
N SER A 148 -4.87 -10.52 -9.41
CA SER A 148 -4.97 -11.87 -9.97
C SER A 148 -6.46 -12.26 -10.12
N ARG A 149 -6.76 -13.49 -10.56
CA ARG A 149 -8.13 -13.98 -10.74
C ARG A 149 -9.02 -13.74 -9.51
N ASP A 150 -8.49 -14.03 -8.33
CA ASP A 150 -9.25 -14.04 -7.06
C ASP A 150 -8.69 -13.02 -6.07
N LEU A 151 -7.87 -12.07 -6.53
CA LEU A 151 -7.25 -11.03 -5.70
C LEU A 151 -7.51 -9.67 -6.33
N PHE A 152 -8.18 -8.80 -5.59
CA PHE A 152 -8.49 -7.44 -6.04
C PHE A 152 -7.99 -6.40 -5.04
N PHE A 153 -7.86 -5.16 -5.53
CA PHE A 153 -7.52 -3.99 -4.74
C PHE A 153 -8.34 -2.79 -5.23
N ALA A 154 -8.50 -1.80 -4.36
CA ALA A 154 -9.05 -0.51 -4.76
C ALA A 154 -7.89 0.42 -5.13
N PRO A 155 -7.92 1.09 -6.30
CA PRO A 155 -6.87 2.02 -6.68
C PRO A 155 -6.67 3.14 -5.64
N GLY A 156 -5.42 3.40 -5.28
CA GLY A 156 -5.04 4.35 -4.23
C GLY A 156 -5.10 3.78 -2.81
N ASP A 157 -5.63 2.56 -2.63
CA ASP A 157 -5.59 1.80 -1.38
C ASP A 157 -4.73 0.55 -1.55
N ALA A 158 -3.42 0.79 -1.63
CA ALA A 158 -2.45 -0.29 -1.75
C ALA A 158 -2.34 -1.16 -0.48
N ARG A 159 -2.95 -0.76 0.64
CA ARG A 159 -2.89 -1.49 1.92
C ARG A 159 -3.86 -2.65 1.98
N SER A 160 -5.05 -2.48 1.41
CA SER A 160 -6.09 -3.49 1.47
C SER A 160 -6.06 -4.43 0.26
N ARG A 161 -6.43 -5.70 0.49
CA ARG A 161 -6.68 -6.71 -0.53
C ARG A 161 -8.02 -7.40 -0.32
N LYS A 162 -8.70 -7.66 -1.42
CA LYS A 162 -9.97 -8.39 -1.48
C LYS A 162 -9.68 -9.78 -2.04
N ILE A 163 -9.67 -10.79 -1.16
CA ILE A 163 -9.23 -12.15 -1.47
C ILE A 163 -10.46 -13.04 -1.57
N PHE A 164 -10.86 -13.40 -2.79
CA PHE A 164 -12.02 -14.26 -3.01
C PHE A 164 -11.71 -15.72 -2.72
N TRP A 165 -12.63 -16.39 -2.04
CA TRP A 165 -12.57 -17.83 -1.83
C TRP A 165 -13.53 -18.55 -2.75
N ARG A 166 -13.14 -19.76 -3.11
CA ARG A 166 -13.95 -20.65 -3.93
C ARG A 166 -14.18 -21.97 -3.22
N SER A 167 -15.37 -22.53 -3.41
CA SER A 167 -15.67 -23.91 -3.02
C SER A 167 -14.94 -24.91 -3.92
N GLN A 168 -15.04 -26.20 -3.57
CA GLN A 168 -14.40 -27.30 -4.31
C GLN A 168 -14.88 -27.41 -5.77
N ASP A 169 -16.10 -26.96 -6.06
CA ASP A 169 -16.68 -26.89 -7.41
C ASP A 169 -16.28 -25.59 -8.17
N GLY A 170 -15.42 -24.76 -7.58
CA GLY A 170 -14.89 -23.55 -8.20
C GLY A 170 -15.78 -22.30 -8.08
N ARG A 171 -16.93 -22.38 -7.39
CA ARG A 171 -17.81 -21.22 -7.21
C ARG A 171 -17.31 -20.29 -6.12
N VAL A 172 -17.45 -18.99 -6.31
CA VAL A 172 -17.12 -17.99 -5.30
C VAL A 172 -18.09 -18.11 -4.11
N THR A 173 -17.54 -18.26 -2.90
CA THR A 173 -18.31 -18.40 -1.65
C THR A 173 -18.25 -17.14 -0.78
N GLY A 174 -17.27 -16.28 -1.01
CA GLY A 174 -17.05 -15.08 -0.20
C GLY A 174 -15.72 -14.42 -0.55
N PHE A 175 -15.34 -13.43 0.24
CA PHE A 175 -14.00 -12.85 0.18
C PHE A 175 -13.56 -12.32 1.56
N ALA A 176 -12.26 -12.29 1.81
CA ALA A 176 -11.68 -11.50 2.89
C ALA A 176 -11.35 -10.09 2.40
N ASP A 177 -11.76 -9.08 3.16
CA ASP A 177 -11.21 -7.73 3.10
C ASP A 177 -10.06 -7.64 4.10
N ARG A 178 -8.83 -7.81 3.62
CA ARG A 178 -7.63 -7.97 4.45
C ARG A 178 -6.74 -6.74 4.35
N ASP A 179 -6.26 -6.27 5.49
CA ASP A 179 -5.20 -5.27 5.59
C ASP A 179 -3.90 -5.87 6.15
N GLU A 180 -2.99 -5.03 6.64
CA GLU A 180 -1.66 -5.46 7.12
C GLU A 180 -1.70 -6.42 8.31
N SER A 181 -2.78 -6.42 9.10
CA SER A 181 -2.81 -7.10 10.40
C SER A 181 -4.11 -7.82 10.70
N SER A 182 -5.16 -7.55 9.93
CA SER A 182 -6.51 -8.03 10.20
C SER A 182 -7.28 -8.30 8.92
N GLU A 183 -8.39 -9.02 9.06
CA GLU A 183 -9.33 -9.23 7.96
C GLU A 183 -10.77 -9.22 8.44
N VAL A 184 -11.65 -8.86 7.52
CA VAL A 184 -13.10 -8.98 7.65
C VAL A 184 -13.61 -9.93 6.58
N ASP A 185 -14.27 -10.99 7.01
CA ASP A 185 -14.79 -12.04 6.12
C ASP A 185 -16.19 -11.67 5.63
N TRP A 186 -16.37 -11.69 4.30
CA TRP A 186 -17.61 -11.38 3.62
C TRP A 186 -18.18 -12.63 2.97
N GLU A 187 -19.34 -13.06 3.44
CA GLU A 187 -20.03 -14.24 2.92
C GLU A 187 -20.93 -13.89 1.75
N ARG A 188 -20.80 -14.64 0.65
CA ARG A 188 -21.68 -14.48 -0.52
C ARG A 188 -23.09 -14.90 -0.16
N GLN A 189 -24.04 -14.02 -0.39
CA GLN A 189 -25.45 -14.30 -0.19
C GLN A 189 -25.96 -15.09 -1.40
N LEU A 190 -26.53 -16.26 -1.13
CA LEU A 190 -27.26 -17.00 -2.13
C LEU A 190 -28.47 -16.16 -2.55
N THR A 191 -28.55 -15.80 -3.84
CA THR A 191 -29.81 -15.29 -4.37
C THR A 191 -30.84 -16.41 -4.23
N PRO A 192 -31.97 -16.21 -3.52
CA PRO A 192 -33.02 -17.21 -3.49
C PRO A 192 -33.43 -17.48 -4.93
N SER A 193 -33.36 -18.75 -5.36
CA SER A 193 -33.98 -19.14 -6.63
C SER A 193 -35.45 -18.75 -6.55
N ALA A 194 -35.94 -18.00 -7.52
CA ALA A 194 -37.35 -17.62 -7.57
C ALA A 194 -38.19 -18.91 -7.51
N THR A 195 -38.90 -19.11 -6.40
CA THR A 195 -39.89 -20.18 -6.28
C THR A 195 -40.93 -19.92 -7.36
N ILE A 196 -40.92 -20.73 -8.41
CA ILE A 196 -42.02 -20.82 -9.36
C ILE A 196 -43.20 -21.38 -8.56
N ALA A 197 -44.17 -20.54 -8.23
CA ALA A 197 -45.42 -20.99 -7.65
C ALA A 197 -46.14 -21.89 -8.68
N PRO A 198 -46.65 -23.08 -8.29
CA PRO A 198 -47.49 -23.85 -9.19
C PRO A 198 -48.81 -23.12 -9.40
N GLU A 199 -49.19 -22.93 -10.67
CA GLU A 199 -50.52 -22.45 -11.04
C GLU A 199 -51.60 -23.37 -10.45
N ARG A 200 -52.63 -22.76 -9.85
CA ARG A 200 -53.90 -23.39 -9.51
C ARG A 200 -55.03 -22.59 -10.14
#